data_AF-A0A1Y2TEJ0-F1
#
_entry.id   AF-A0A1Y2TEJ0-F1
#
_cell.length_a   1.000
_cell.length_b   1.000
_cell.length_c   1.000
_cell.angle_alpha   90.00
_cell.angle_beta   90.00
_cell.angle_gamma   90.00
#
_symmetry.space_group_name_H-M   'P 1'
#
loop_
_entity.id
_entity.type
_entity.pdbx_description
1 polymer ?
#
loop_
_entity_poly.entity_id
_entity_poly.type
_entity_poly.pdbx_seq_one_letter_code
_entity_poly.pdbx_strand_id
1 'polypeptide(L)'
;MHFTKTILALALAAVPISALPVEDNGVAVEGLEVRDTTVTCTPKNNKSSVKSFKVSLDYANAQAKKAGFAKGKSGDPHNYGNGDKIQWGVKGCNTKNAKLWEYPIYWDNKKEWKKDDPSSGQDKTPLRVVYIQDNGTHDKRPKVCGVMTHSEVDQDFQGKDFFQKCT
;
A
#
# COMPACT_ATOMS: atom_id res chain seq x y z
N MET A 1 -1.50 -63.78 61.01
CA MET A 1 -1.50 -62.66 61.99
C MET A 1 -2.21 -61.49 61.35
N HIS A 2 -3.38 -61.15 61.89
CA HIS A 2 -4.17 -59.99 61.48
C HIS A 2 -3.51 -58.70 61.95
N PHE A 3 -3.40 -57.71 61.08
CA PHE A 3 -3.34 -56.31 61.48
C PHE A 3 -4.21 -55.47 60.56
N THR A 4 -5.42 -55.20 61.06
CA THR A 4 -6.34 -54.16 60.60
C THR A 4 -5.75 -52.80 60.96
N LYS A 5 -5.76 -51.81 60.06
CA LYS A 5 -5.64 -50.38 60.40
C LYS A 5 -6.19 -49.48 59.26
N THR A 6 -7.42 -49.02 59.50
CA THR A 6 -7.92 -47.64 59.36
C THR A 6 -7.76 -46.86 58.03
N ILE A 7 -8.87 -46.83 57.29
CA ILE A 7 -9.58 -45.71 56.62
C ILE A 7 -8.82 -44.38 56.44
N LEU A 8 -8.78 -43.91 55.18
CA LEU A 8 -8.96 -42.49 54.85
C LEU A 8 -9.74 -42.37 53.54
N ALA A 9 -11.00 -41.93 53.61
CA ALA A 9 -11.81 -41.61 52.45
C ALA A 9 -11.46 -40.18 51.98
N LEU A 10 -10.83 -40.06 50.81
CA LEU A 10 -10.69 -38.78 50.11
C LEU A 10 -11.96 -38.54 49.29
N ALA A 11 -12.82 -37.63 49.76
CA ALA A 11 -13.90 -37.09 48.96
C ALA A 11 -13.32 -36.03 48.00
N LEU A 12 -13.26 -36.33 46.70
CA LEU A 12 -13.04 -35.32 45.66
C LEU A 12 -14.34 -34.53 45.49
N ALA A 13 -14.42 -33.34 46.08
CA ALA A 13 -15.41 -32.35 45.68
C ALA A 13 -14.95 -31.73 44.34
N ALA A 14 -15.59 -32.14 43.24
CA ALA A 14 -15.47 -31.44 41.97
C ALA A 14 -16.29 -30.14 42.08
N VAL A 15 -15.61 -29.01 42.26
CA VAL A 15 -16.23 -27.69 42.11
C VAL A 15 -16.33 -27.35 40.63
N PRO A 16 -17.49 -26.90 40.12
CA PRO A 16 -17.52 -26.25 38.82
C PRO A 16 -16.75 -24.93 38.92
N ILE A 17 -15.66 -24.81 38.16
CA ILE A 17 -15.02 -23.51 37.93
C ILE A 17 -15.96 -22.75 36.99
N SER A 18 -16.91 -22.03 37.56
CA SER A 18 -17.59 -20.95 36.84
C SER A 18 -16.55 -19.87 36.58
N ALA A 19 -16.02 -19.84 35.35
CA ALA A 19 -15.24 -18.72 34.87
C ALA A 19 -16.12 -17.47 34.92
N LEU A 20 -15.88 -16.59 35.89
CA LEU A 20 -16.44 -15.24 35.90
C LEU A 20 -15.80 -14.48 34.72
N PRO A 21 -16.59 -13.71 33.94
CA PRO A 21 -16.02 -12.76 33.01
C PRO A 21 -15.24 -11.74 33.83
N VAL A 22 -13.95 -11.60 33.53
CA VAL A 22 -13.15 -10.46 33.98
C VAL A 22 -13.80 -9.23 33.36
N GLU A 23 -14.26 -8.32 34.21
CA GLU A 23 -14.53 -6.93 33.81
C GLU A 23 -13.22 -6.30 33.37
N ASP A 24 -12.88 -6.50 32.10
CA ASP A 24 -11.87 -5.72 31.42
C ASP A 24 -12.53 -4.39 31.03
N ASN A 25 -12.01 -3.31 31.61
CA ASN A 25 -12.42 -1.96 31.30
C ASN A 25 -12.11 -1.68 29.83
N GLY A 26 -13.14 -1.88 29.01
CA GLY A 26 -13.35 -1.37 27.67
C GLY A 26 -12.11 -0.96 26.88
N VAL A 27 -11.70 -1.81 25.95
CA VAL A 27 -11.75 -1.44 24.53
C VAL A 27 -12.19 -2.69 23.77
N ALA A 28 -13.47 -2.74 23.40
CA ALA A 28 -13.89 -3.57 22.30
C ALA A 28 -12.99 -3.20 21.12
N VAL A 29 -12.15 -4.14 20.66
CA VAL A 29 -11.43 -4.00 19.40
C VAL A 29 -12.47 -4.20 18.29
N GLU A 30 -13.35 -3.20 18.18
CA GLU A 30 -14.14 -2.98 16.98
C GLU A 30 -13.18 -2.93 15.80
N GLY A 31 -13.57 -3.57 14.71
CA GLY A 31 -12.71 -3.95 13.61
C GLY A 31 -11.71 -2.88 13.21
N LEU A 32 -10.43 -3.29 13.09
CA LEU A 32 -9.51 -2.63 12.19
C LEU A 32 -10.04 -2.85 10.76
N GLU A 33 -11.09 -2.11 10.38
CA GLU A 33 -11.29 -1.77 8.99
C GLU A 33 -10.01 -1.09 8.54
N VAL A 34 -9.24 -1.76 7.69
CA VAL A 34 -8.20 -1.11 6.90
C VAL A 34 -8.92 -0.03 6.13
N ARG A 35 -8.86 1.20 6.63
CA ARG A 35 -9.38 2.36 5.91
C ARG A 35 -8.49 2.52 4.69
N ASP A 36 -8.93 1.94 3.57
CA ASP A 36 -8.26 2.09 2.28
C ASP A 36 -8.14 3.58 2.00
N THR A 37 -6.92 4.08 2.20
CA THR A 37 -6.67 5.51 2.10
C THR A 37 -6.65 5.84 0.63
N THR A 38 -7.66 6.57 0.17
CA THR A 38 -7.75 7.00 -1.22
C THR A 38 -7.06 8.36 -1.39
N VAL A 39 -6.18 8.46 -2.38
CA VAL A 39 -5.62 9.74 -2.84
C VAL A 39 -6.34 10.21 -4.09
N THR A 40 -6.49 11.53 -4.21
CA THR A 40 -7.09 12.19 -5.37
C THR A 40 -6.02 12.93 -6.16
N CYS A 41 -5.90 12.59 -7.43
CA CYS A 41 -5.04 13.27 -8.38
C CYS A 41 -5.88 14.22 -9.23
N THR A 42 -5.59 15.52 -9.13
CA THR A 42 -6.29 16.56 -9.89
C THR A 42 -5.26 17.31 -10.72
N PRO A 43 -5.05 16.95 -12.00
CA PRO A 43 -4.18 17.71 -12.89
C PRO A 43 -4.59 19.18 -12.93
N LYS A 44 -3.63 20.09 -13.07
CA LYS A 44 -3.90 21.53 -13.18
C LYS A 44 -4.70 21.85 -14.44
N ASN A 45 -4.36 21.18 -15.54
CA ASN A 45 -5.02 21.31 -16.83
C ASN A 45 -5.49 19.94 -17.30
N ASN A 46 -6.78 19.65 -17.19
CA ASN A 46 -7.34 18.35 -17.50
C ASN A 46 -8.37 18.46 -18.63
N LYS A 47 -8.00 17.93 -19.80
CA LYS A 47 -8.87 17.85 -20.99
C LYS A 47 -9.58 16.50 -21.11
N SER A 48 -9.30 15.54 -20.23
CA SER A 48 -9.96 14.23 -20.24
C SER A 48 -11.41 14.32 -19.76
N SER A 49 -12.17 13.24 -19.97
CA SER A 49 -13.52 13.11 -19.44
C SER A 49 -13.57 12.85 -17.92
N VAL A 50 -12.44 12.52 -17.29
CA VAL A 50 -12.34 12.19 -15.86
C VAL A 50 -11.90 13.44 -15.09
N LYS A 51 -12.80 14.05 -14.31
CA LYS A 51 -12.52 15.31 -13.59
C LYS A 51 -11.37 15.19 -12.58
N SER A 52 -11.34 14.09 -11.84
CA SER A 52 -10.26 13.76 -10.91
C SER A 52 -10.07 12.25 -10.85
N PHE A 53 -8.83 11.83 -10.70
CA PHE A 53 -8.48 10.42 -10.62
C PHE A 53 -8.36 10.02 -9.16
N LYS A 54 -9.08 9.00 -8.73
CA LYS A 54 -9.02 8.48 -7.36
C LYS A 54 -8.26 7.18 -7.36
N VAL A 55 -7.29 7.03 -6.46
CA VAL A 55 -6.46 5.84 -6.37
C VAL A 55 -6.40 5.41 -4.93
N SER A 56 -6.66 4.13 -4.70
CA SER A 56 -6.45 3.49 -3.40
C SER A 56 -4.94 3.32 -3.14
N LEU A 57 -4.47 3.69 -1.96
CA LEU A 57 -3.06 3.48 -1.60
C LEU A 57 -2.74 1.98 -1.50
N ASP A 58 -3.71 1.13 -1.15
CA ASP A 58 -3.50 -0.32 -1.16
C ASP A 58 -3.26 -0.85 -2.57
N TYR A 59 -4.03 -0.38 -3.54
CA TYR A 59 -3.79 -0.68 -4.95
C TYR A 59 -2.42 -0.17 -5.41
N ALA A 60 -2.06 1.08 -5.09
CA ALA A 60 -0.75 1.64 -5.45
C ALA A 60 0.41 0.82 -4.84
N ASN A 61 0.28 0.40 -3.58
CA ASN A 61 1.22 -0.50 -2.91
C ASN A 61 1.32 -1.86 -3.61
N ALA A 62 0.18 -2.44 -4.03
CA ALA A 62 0.16 -3.69 -4.76
C ALA A 62 0.87 -3.58 -6.12
N GLN A 63 0.64 -2.49 -6.86
CA GLN A 63 1.31 -2.24 -8.15
C GLN A 63 2.82 -2.03 -7.95
N ALA A 64 3.25 -1.26 -6.94
CA ALA A 64 4.68 -1.09 -6.64
C ALA A 64 5.36 -2.43 -6.31
N LYS A 65 4.71 -3.31 -5.54
CA LYS A 65 5.19 -4.68 -5.25
C LYS A 65 5.36 -5.51 -6.52
N LYS A 66 4.37 -5.49 -7.42
CA LYS A 66 4.43 -6.19 -8.72
C LYS A 66 5.54 -5.64 -9.63
N ALA A 67 5.72 -4.31 -9.63
CA ALA A 67 6.72 -3.63 -10.44
C ALA A 67 8.16 -4.00 -10.02
N GLY A 68 8.42 -4.04 -8.70
CA GLY A 68 9.76 -4.29 -8.17
C GLY A 68 10.74 -3.18 -8.55
N PHE A 69 12.00 -3.53 -8.79
CA PHE A 69 13.08 -2.57 -9.09
C PHE A 69 13.84 -2.87 -10.39
N ALA A 70 13.25 -3.71 -11.25
CA ALA A 70 13.86 -4.12 -12.49
C ALA A 70 12.95 -3.71 -13.64
N LYS A 71 13.48 -3.04 -14.66
CA LYS A 71 12.72 -2.65 -15.84
C LYS A 71 12.28 -3.88 -16.66
N GLY A 72 11.01 -3.92 -17.07
CA GLY A 72 10.45 -4.90 -17.99
C GLY A 72 10.41 -4.41 -19.43
N LYS A 73 9.70 -5.14 -20.30
CA LYS A 73 9.57 -4.81 -21.73
C LYS A 73 8.79 -3.50 -21.98
N SER A 74 7.92 -3.10 -21.06
CA SER A 74 7.16 -1.84 -21.18
C SER A 74 8.05 -0.61 -21.16
N GLY A 75 9.22 -0.72 -20.51
CA GLY A 75 10.00 0.44 -20.12
C GLY A 75 10.09 0.64 -18.59
N ASP A 76 9.22 -0.02 -17.83
CA ASP A 76 8.91 0.26 -16.44
C ASP A 76 9.17 -0.92 -15.50
N PRO A 77 9.28 -0.70 -14.18
CA PRO A 77 9.51 0.59 -13.55
C PRO A 77 10.85 1.19 -13.95
N HIS A 78 11.00 2.49 -13.73
CA HIS A 78 12.24 3.21 -13.97
C HIS A 78 12.54 4.22 -12.86
N ASN A 79 13.79 4.66 -12.79
CA ASN A 79 14.20 5.64 -11.79
C ASN A 79 13.52 6.98 -12.04
N TYR A 80 12.98 7.57 -10.99
CA TYR A 80 12.43 8.91 -10.97
C TYR A 80 13.44 9.87 -10.33
N GLY A 81 13.89 10.87 -11.09
CA GLY A 81 14.89 11.83 -10.62
C GLY A 81 14.36 12.88 -9.64
N ASN A 82 13.04 13.01 -9.49
CA ASN A 82 12.38 14.07 -8.70
C ASN A 82 12.84 15.50 -9.05
N GLY A 83 13.00 15.78 -10.36
CA GLY A 83 13.28 17.14 -10.86
C GLY A 83 12.19 18.14 -10.50
N ASP A 84 10.96 17.66 -10.27
CA ASP A 84 9.77 18.43 -9.87
C ASP A 84 9.79 18.83 -8.38
N LYS A 85 10.80 18.36 -7.62
CA LYS A 85 11.01 18.68 -6.20
C LYS A 85 9.82 18.32 -5.29
N ILE A 86 9.07 17.28 -5.65
CA ILE A 86 7.92 16.81 -4.88
C ILE A 86 8.36 16.41 -3.47
N GLN A 87 7.64 16.94 -2.47
CA GLN A 87 7.81 16.56 -1.08
C GLN A 87 6.79 15.47 -0.72
N TRP A 88 7.28 14.23 -0.58
CA TRP A 88 6.43 13.07 -0.30
C TRP A 88 5.95 13.03 1.16
N GLY A 89 6.76 13.52 2.09
CA GLY A 89 6.43 13.50 3.52
C GLY A 89 6.55 12.10 4.14
N VAL A 90 7.17 11.17 3.41
CA VAL A 90 7.44 9.80 3.84
C VAL A 90 8.93 9.65 4.13
N LYS A 91 9.28 9.04 5.27
CA LYS A 91 10.67 8.86 5.70
C LYS A 91 11.48 8.12 4.62
N GLY A 92 12.56 8.76 4.16
CA GLY A 92 13.46 8.25 3.12
C GLY A 92 13.09 8.65 1.69
N CYS A 93 11.88 9.18 1.45
CA CYS A 93 11.45 9.60 0.12
C CYS A 93 11.88 11.02 -0.25
N ASN A 94 12.19 11.87 0.74
CA ASN A 94 12.64 13.25 0.53
C ASN A 94 14.16 13.44 0.70
N THR A 95 14.93 12.36 0.91
CA THR A 95 16.38 12.48 1.09
C THR A 95 17.06 12.82 -0.23
N LYS A 96 18.11 13.66 -0.21
CA LYS A 96 18.83 14.13 -1.41
C LYS A 96 19.30 13.01 -2.34
N ASN A 97 19.60 11.82 -1.79
CA ASN A 97 20.07 10.65 -2.54
C ASN A 97 19.03 9.52 -2.58
N ALA A 98 17.74 9.83 -2.38
CA ALA A 98 16.67 8.83 -2.50
C ALA A 98 16.65 8.29 -3.94
N LYS A 99 16.83 6.98 -4.09
CA LYS A 99 16.60 6.29 -5.36
C LYS A 99 15.10 6.01 -5.49
N LEU A 100 14.39 6.99 -6.02
CA LEU A 100 12.96 6.89 -6.30
C LEU A 100 12.74 6.11 -7.58
N TRP A 101 11.69 5.30 -7.58
CA TRP A 101 11.19 4.57 -8.72
C TRP A 101 9.77 5.01 -9.00
N GLU A 102 9.40 5.03 -10.27
CA GLU A 102 8.04 5.25 -10.71
C GLU A 102 7.51 4.06 -11.52
N TYR A 103 6.20 3.83 -11.41
CA TYR A 103 5.50 2.80 -12.16
C TYR A 103 4.09 3.26 -12.56
N PRO A 104 3.64 3.06 -13.82
CA PRO A 104 2.29 3.40 -14.26
C PRO A 104 1.20 2.63 -13.52
N ILE A 105 0.11 3.32 -13.17
CA ILE A 105 -1.06 2.73 -12.49
C ILE A 105 -2.36 3.31 -13.06
N TYR A 106 -3.49 2.62 -12.91
CA TYR A 106 -4.81 3.13 -13.32
C TYR A 106 -5.65 3.55 -12.10
N TRP A 107 -6.66 4.40 -12.29
CA TRP A 107 -7.51 4.92 -11.22
C TRP A 107 -8.79 4.11 -10.99
N ASP A 108 -9.16 3.22 -11.90
CA ASP A 108 -10.42 2.49 -11.82
C ASP A 108 -10.29 1.13 -11.12
N ASN A 109 -9.08 0.74 -10.71
CA ASN A 109 -8.70 -0.57 -10.15
C ASN A 109 -9.13 -1.79 -11.01
N LYS A 110 -9.68 -1.57 -12.21
CA LYS A 110 -10.15 -2.63 -13.13
C LYS A 110 -9.07 -3.04 -14.10
N LYS A 111 -8.08 -2.17 -14.30
CA LYS A 111 -6.93 -2.41 -15.16
C LYS A 111 -5.62 -2.36 -14.37
N GLU A 112 -4.62 -3.06 -14.88
CA GLU A 112 -3.26 -3.01 -14.38
C GLU A 112 -2.29 -2.79 -15.53
N TRP A 113 -1.25 -2.01 -15.27
CA TRP A 113 -0.13 -1.90 -16.19
C TRP A 113 0.60 -3.23 -16.26
N LYS A 114 0.98 -3.65 -17.47
CA LYS A 114 1.69 -4.90 -17.73
C LYS A 114 3.13 -4.57 -18.02
N LYS A 115 3.97 -4.78 -16.99
CA LYS A 115 5.42 -4.55 -17.03
C LYS A 115 6.12 -5.26 -18.20
N ASP A 116 5.65 -6.45 -18.55
CA ASP A 116 6.28 -7.30 -19.55
C ASP A 116 5.64 -7.21 -20.94
N ASP A 117 4.71 -6.28 -21.13
CA ASP A 117 4.13 -5.94 -22.44
C ASP A 117 4.65 -4.58 -22.93
N PRO A 118 4.80 -4.36 -24.25
CA PRO A 118 5.21 -3.06 -24.78
C PRO A 118 4.24 -1.93 -24.35
N SER A 119 4.79 -0.78 -23.95
CA SER A 119 3.99 0.37 -23.51
C SER A 119 3.10 0.96 -24.59
N SER A 120 3.51 0.87 -25.87
CA SER A 120 2.73 1.35 -27.01
C SER A 120 1.41 0.60 -27.24
N GLY A 121 1.29 -0.63 -26.72
CA GLY A 121 0.09 -1.47 -26.85
C GLY A 121 -0.88 -1.35 -25.68
N GLN A 122 -0.57 -0.51 -24.67
CA GLN A 122 -1.35 -0.39 -23.46
C GLN A 122 -2.05 0.97 -23.39
N ASP A 123 -3.30 1.01 -22.93
CA ASP A 123 -3.99 2.29 -22.72
C ASP A 123 -3.17 3.22 -21.83
N LYS A 124 -3.20 4.51 -22.16
CA LYS A 124 -2.42 5.52 -21.46
C LYS A 124 -2.95 5.74 -20.05
N THR A 125 -2.04 6.11 -19.15
CA THR A 125 -2.38 6.62 -17.83
C THR A 125 -1.43 7.76 -17.44
N PRO A 126 -1.95 8.87 -16.90
CA PRO A 126 -1.12 9.98 -16.43
C PRO A 126 -0.56 9.73 -15.03
N LEU A 127 -0.98 8.63 -14.37
CA LEU A 127 -0.67 8.36 -12.98
C LEU A 127 0.56 7.48 -12.82
N ARG A 128 1.32 7.75 -11.77
CA ARG A 128 2.48 6.96 -11.38
C ARG A 128 2.46 6.75 -9.88
N VAL A 129 2.69 5.51 -9.43
CA VAL A 129 3.09 5.27 -8.03
C VAL A 129 4.59 5.53 -7.92
N VAL A 130 4.99 6.26 -6.88
CA VAL A 130 6.39 6.53 -6.56
C VAL A 130 6.77 5.79 -5.30
N TYR A 131 7.91 5.11 -5.32
CA TYR A 131 8.39 4.31 -4.21
C TYR A 131 9.92 4.28 -4.14
N ILE A 132 10.45 3.89 -2.99
CA ILE A 132 11.87 3.60 -2.79
C ILE A 132 12.05 2.13 -2.44
N GLN A 133 13.29 1.65 -2.55
CA GLN A 133 13.68 0.41 -1.90
C GLN A 133 13.75 0.62 -0.39
N ASP A 134 12.98 -0.17 0.35
CA ASP A 134 13.11 -0.20 1.81
C ASP A 134 14.39 -0.94 2.19
N ASN A 135 15.34 -0.19 2.74
CA ASN A 135 16.62 -0.72 3.23
C ASN A 135 16.52 -1.14 4.70
N GLY A 136 15.37 -0.95 5.36
CA GLY A 136 15.12 -1.39 6.73
C GLY A 136 14.68 -2.85 6.84
N THR A 137 14.35 -3.51 5.72
CA THR A 137 13.91 -4.90 5.67
C THR A 137 14.93 -5.76 4.94
N HIS A 138 15.17 -6.99 5.43
CA HIS A 138 16.06 -7.96 4.77
C HIS A 138 15.61 -8.25 3.33
N ASP A 139 14.29 -8.29 3.14
CA ASP A 139 13.67 -8.35 1.83
C ASP A 139 13.55 -6.92 1.31
N LYS A 140 14.36 -6.55 0.32
CA LYS A 140 14.35 -5.23 -0.35
C LYS A 140 12.97 -4.96 -0.98
N ARG A 141 11.99 -4.51 -0.19
CA ARG A 141 10.60 -4.33 -0.60
C ARG A 141 10.34 -2.89 -1.05
N PRO A 142 9.42 -2.66 -1.97
CA PRO A 142 8.92 -1.32 -2.28
C PRO A 142 8.27 -0.68 -1.06
N LYS A 143 8.73 0.52 -0.70
CA LYS A 143 8.06 1.42 0.23
C LYS A 143 7.49 2.60 -0.56
N VAL A 144 6.17 2.67 -0.65
CA VAL A 144 5.46 3.72 -1.39
C VAL A 144 5.66 5.08 -0.72
N CYS A 145 6.06 6.05 -1.53
CA CYS A 145 6.19 7.46 -1.18
C CYS A 145 4.90 8.23 -1.45
N GLY A 146 4.16 7.84 -2.49
CA GLY A 146 2.88 8.40 -2.85
C GLY A 146 2.51 8.11 -4.30
N VAL A 147 1.46 8.78 -4.77
CA VAL A 147 1.03 8.76 -6.17
C VAL A 147 1.21 10.17 -6.74
N MET A 148 1.57 10.26 -8.01
CA MET A 148 1.62 11.50 -8.76
C MET A 148 0.85 11.40 -10.06
N THR A 149 0.50 12.55 -10.60
CA THR A 149 -0.05 12.73 -11.95
C THR A 149 0.75 13.79 -12.67
N HIS A 150 0.79 13.71 -14.00
CA HIS A 150 1.16 14.86 -14.83
C HIS A 150 0.25 16.06 -14.54
N SER A 151 0.82 17.27 -14.60
CA SER A 151 0.10 18.53 -14.40
C SER A 151 -0.89 18.82 -15.54
N GLU A 152 -0.59 18.34 -16.74
CA GLU A 152 -1.46 18.39 -17.91
C GLU A 152 -1.87 16.99 -18.36
N VAL A 153 -3.16 16.81 -18.65
CA VAL A 153 -3.71 15.54 -19.15
C VAL A 153 -4.59 15.81 -20.37
N ASP A 154 -4.27 15.16 -21.49
CA ASP A 154 -5.04 15.25 -22.74
C ASP A 154 -6.34 14.42 -22.68
N GLN A 155 -7.16 14.54 -23.72
CA GLN A 155 -8.40 13.78 -23.88
C GLN A 155 -8.22 12.26 -23.85
N ASP A 156 -7.07 11.75 -24.31
CA ASP A 156 -6.72 10.33 -24.38
C ASP A 156 -5.90 9.85 -23.16
N PHE A 157 -5.90 10.64 -22.07
CA PHE A 157 -5.14 10.37 -20.85
C PHE A 157 -3.61 10.40 -21.01
N GLN A 158 -3.09 10.97 -22.10
CA GLN A 158 -1.68 11.30 -22.21
C GLN A 158 -1.31 12.36 -21.17
N GLY A 159 -0.35 12.04 -20.31
CA GLY A 159 0.26 13.00 -19.40
C GLY A 159 1.38 13.80 -20.07
N LYS A 160 1.49 15.08 -19.73
CA LYS A 160 2.50 16.02 -20.21
C LYS A 160 3.04 16.90 -19.08
N ASP A 161 4.13 17.60 -19.37
CA ASP A 161 4.77 18.56 -18.45
C ASP A 161 5.19 17.88 -17.12
N PHE A 162 5.40 18.66 -16.05
CA PHE A 162 5.88 18.18 -14.76
C PHE A 162 4.89 17.28 -14.01
N PHE A 163 5.42 16.47 -13.09
CA PHE A 163 4.60 15.70 -12.16
C PHE A 163 4.22 16.50 -10.92
N GLN A 164 3.04 16.22 -10.39
CA GLN A 164 2.56 16.74 -9.12
C GLN A 164 1.97 15.64 -8.26
N LYS A 165 2.16 15.78 -6.95
CA LYS A 165 1.68 14.82 -5.94
C LYS A 165 0.15 14.82 -5.86
N CYS A 166 -0.43 13.63 -5.71
CA CYS A 166 -1.85 13.46 -5.39
C CYS A 166 -2.10 13.63 -3.88
N THR A 167 -3.30 14.05 -3.51
CA THR A 167 -3.68 14.40 -2.12
C THR A 167 -4.87 13.61 -1.64
#